data_AF-A0A7V1GFL1-F1
#
_entry.id   AF-A0A7V1GFL1-F1
#
_cell.length_a   1.000
_cell.length_b   1.000
_cell.length_c   1.000
_cell.angle_alpha   90.00
_cell.angle_beta   90.00
_cell.angle_gamma   90.00
#
_symmetry.space_group_name_H-M   'P 1'
#
loop_
_entity.id
_entity.type
_entity.pdbx_description
1 polymer ?
#
loop_
_entity_poly.entity_id
_entity_poly.type
_entity_poly.pdbx_seq_one_letter_code
_entity_poly.pdbx_strand_id
1 'polypeptide(L)' 'MLVPNKTVSINESCIYRASLLLAKLEGDSSVEELYCNQKKLFIDMADFIDVLDLLFILGKVILDEENGVIKHA' A
#
# COMPACT_ATOMS: atom_id res chain seq x y z
N MET A 1 -2.51 -1.01 -11.55
CA MET A 1 -2.28 0.28 -10.88
C MET A 1 -3.07 1.43 -11.52
N LEU A 2 -4.00 2.07 -10.79
CA LEU A 2 -4.63 3.33 -11.20
C LEU A 2 -3.74 4.53 -10.84
N VAL A 3 -3.31 5.30 -11.83
CA VAL A 3 -2.45 6.49 -11.64
C VAL A 3 -3.22 7.79 -11.92
N PRO A 4 -2.91 8.88 -11.22
CA PRO A 4 -3.62 10.15 -11.43
C PRO A 4 -3.35 10.68 -12.84
N ASN A 5 -4.39 11.16 -13.50
CA ASN A 5 -4.32 11.75 -14.84
C ASN A 5 -5.51 12.70 -15.07
N LYS A 6 -5.76 13.12 -16.32
CA LYS A 6 -6.87 14.04 -16.63
C LYS A 6 -8.27 13.47 -16.35
N THR A 7 -8.39 12.15 -16.23
CA THR A 7 -9.65 11.42 -15.99
C THR A 7 -9.72 10.77 -14.60
N VAL A 8 -8.56 10.45 -13.99
CA VAL A 8 -8.46 9.82 -12.67
C VAL A 8 -7.99 10.86 -11.69
N SER A 9 -8.85 11.19 -10.74
CA SER A 9 -8.53 12.16 -9.69
C SER A 9 -7.48 11.62 -8.72
N ILE A 10 -6.79 12.52 -8.00
CA ILE A 10 -5.75 12.13 -7.04
C ILE A 10 -6.32 11.19 -5.99
N ASN A 11 -7.48 11.50 -5.41
CA ASN A 11 -8.13 10.72 -4.36
C ASN A 11 -8.61 9.33 -4.81
N GLU A 12 -8.74 9.09 -6.11
CA GLU A 12 -9.07 7.77 -6.67
C GLU A 12 -7.84 6.95 -7.05
N SER A 13 -6.66 7.58 -7.05
CA SER A 13 -5.43 6.98 -7.54
C SER A 13 -4.69 6.17 -6.47
N CYS A 14 -3.85 5.25 -6.95
CA CYS A 14 -2.99 4.42 -6.13
C CYS A 14 -2.04 5.25 -5.25
N ILE A 15 -1.50 6.38 -5.75
CA ILE A 15 -0.57 7.21 -4.97
C ILE A 15 -1.25 7.83 -3.73
N TYR A 16 -2.54 8.17 -3.82
CA TYR A 16 -3.29 8.67 -2.66
C TYR A 16 -3.53 7.56 -1.64
N ARG A 17 -3.96 6.37 -2.07
CA ARG A 17 -4.11 5.21 -1.16
C ARG A 17 -2.79 4.81 -0.52
N ALA A 18 -1.70 4.85 -1.28
CA ALA A 18 -0.35 4.60 -0.76
C ALA A 18 0.03 5.61 0.34
N SER A 19 -0.27 6.89 0.15
CA SER A 19 -0.04 7.89 1.20
C SER A 19 -0.86 7.62 2.47
N LEU A 20 -2.11 7.16 2.33
CA LEU A 20 -2.97 6.80 3.46
C LEU A 20 -2.49 5.54 4.18
N LEU A 21 -2.04 4.54 3.43
CA LEU A 21 -1.47 3.31 3.98
C LEU A 21 -0.18 3.63 4.75
N LEU A 22 0.71 4.43 4.15
CA LEU A 22 1.97 4.83 4.76
C LEU A 22 1.75 5.61 6.06
N ALA A 23 0.75 6.51 6.10
CA ALA A 23 0.41 7.27 7.31
C ALA A 23 -0.14 6.40 8.46
N LYS A 24 -0.57 5.16 8.16
CA LYS A 24 -1.10 4.20 9.14
C LYS A 24 -0.16 3.03 9.42
N LEU A 25 0.98 2.97 8.73
CA LEU A 25 1.95 1.91 8.91
C LEU A 25 2.78 2.24 10.16
N GLU A 26 2.38 1.66 11.29
CA GLU A 26 3.09 1.79 12.56
C GLU A 26 3.76 0.45 12.90
N GLY A 27 5.09 0.42 12.81
CA GLY A 27 5.90 -0.75 13.14
C GLY A 27 5.85 -1.87 12.09
N ASP A 28 6.29 -3.04 12.50
CA ASP A 28 6.34 -4.24 11.67
C ASP A 28 4.96 -4.91 11.67
N SER A 29 4.43 -5.23 10.49
CA SER A 29 3.13 -5.90 10.35
C SER A 29 3.20 -6.95 9.25
N SER A 30 2.51 -8.08 9.42
CA SER A 30 2.38 -9.03 8.31
C SER A 30 1.57 -8.43 7.16
N VAL A 31 1.85 -8.87 5.94
CA VAL A 31 1.10 -8.44 4.74
C VAL A 31 -0.40 -8.72 4.90
N GLU A 32 -0.75 -9.86 5.51
CA GLU A 32 -2.13 -10.27 5.75
C GLU A 32 -2.84 -9.37 6.77
N GLU A 33 -2.20 -9.09 7.91
CA GLU A 33 -2.77 -8.20 8.92
C GLU A 33 -2.93 -6.79 8.35
N LEU A 34 -1.96 -6.31 7.59
CA LEU A 34 -2.03 -5.01 6.94
C LEU A 34 -3.23 -4.92 5.99
N TYR A 35 -3.44 -5.96 5.17
CA TYR A 35 -4.61 -6.04 4.30
C TYR A 35 -5.91 -6.09 5.09
N CYS A 36 -6.01 -6.95 6.11
CA CYS A 36 -7.22 -7.09 6.93
C CYS A 36 -7.58 -5.79 7.66
N ASN A 37 -6.60 -5.11 8.25
CA ASN A 37 -6.79 -3.88 9.01
C ASN A 37 -7.14 -2.69 8.11
N GLN A 38 -6.60 -2.65 6.90
CA GLN A 38 -6.77 -1.52 5.98
C GLN A 38 -7.67 -1.83 4.77
N LYS A 39 -8.39 -2.95 4.77
CA LYS A 39 -9.22 -3.42 3.65
C LYS A 39 -10.16 -2.36 3.07
N LYS A 40 -10.68 -1.47 3.93
CA LYS A 40 -11.59 -0.37 3.53
C LYS A 40 -10.93 0.72 2.68
N LEU A 41 -9.61 0.79 2.63
CA LEU A 41 -8.87 1.74 1.81
C LEU A 41 -8.78 1.30 0.33
N PHE A 42 -8.92 0.01 0.06
CA PHE A 42 -8.66 -0.59 -1.25
C PHE A 42 -9.96 -1.03 -1.91
N ILE A 43 -10.01 -0.93 -3.23
CA ILE A 43 -11.16 -1.38 -4.03
C ILE A 43 -11.22 -2.91 -4.05
N ASP A 44 -10.07 -3.54 -4.29
CA ASP A 44 -9.91 -4.98 -4.38
C ASP A 44 -8.48 -5.39 -3.98
N MET A 45 -8.17 -6.68 -4.14
CA MET A 45 -6.84 -7.23 -3.84
C MET A 45 -5.77 -6.69 -4.81
N ALA A 46 -6.11 -6.42 -6.06
CA ALA A 46 -5.16 -5.90 -7.04
C ALA A 46 -4.74 -4.47 -6.70
N ASP A 47 -5.68 -3.62 -6.27
CA ASP A 47 -5.44 -2.26 -5.80
C ASP A 47 -4.55 -2.23 -4.56
N PHE A 48 -4.70 -3.21 -3.65
CA PHE A 48 -3.79 -3.37 -2.51
C PHE A 48 -2.36 -3.73 -2.94
N ILE A 49 -2.21 -4.71 -3.83
CA ILE A 49 -0.90 -5.14 -4.35
C ILE A 49 -0.22 -3.96 -5.06
N ASP A 50 -0.95 -3.25 -5.92
CA ASP A 50 -0.46 -2.07 -6.64
C ASP A 50 0.08 -0.99 -5.68
N VAL A 51 -0.59 -0.79 -4.54
CA VAL A 51 -0.17 0.17 -3.51
C VAL A 51 1.09 -0.29 -2.79
N LEU A 52 1.19 -1.58 -2.46
CA LEU A 52 2.39 -2.15 -1.83
C LEU A 52 3.59 -2.08 -2.77
N ASP A 53 3.41 -2.45 -4.04
CA ASP A 53 4.45 -2.38 -5.06
C ASP A 53 4.98 -0.96 -5.22
N LEU A 54 4.08 0.03 -5.23
CA LEU A 54 4.46 1.44 -5.27
C LEU A 54 5.32 1.83 -4.06
N LEU A 55 4.89 1.48 -2.84
CA LEU A 55 5.65 1.81 -1.63
C LEU A 55 7.01 1.11 -1.59
N PHE A 56 7.08 -0.13 -2.08
CA PHE A 56 8.32 -0.91 -2.15
C PHE A 56 9.31 -0.29 -3.13
N ILE A 57 8.85 0.05 -4.34
CA ILE A 57 9.68 0.71 -5.37
C ILE A 57 10.16 2.09 -4.89
N LEU A 58 9.34 2.81 -4.13
CA LEU A 58 9.71 4.10 -3.52
C LEU A 58 10.65 3.97 -2.32
N GLY A 59 10.98 2.74 -1.90
CA GLY A 59 11.82 2.48 -0.73
C GLY A 59 11.19 2.98 0.56
N LYS A 60 9.85 2.96 0.66
CA LYS A 60 9.12 3.32 1.89
C LYS A 60 8.77 2.11 2.74
N VAL A 61 8.72 0.94 2.11
CA VAL A 61 8.55 -0.34 2.80
C VAL A 61 9.58 -1.34 2.33
N ILE A 62 9.98 -2.21 3.26
CA ILE A 62 10.86 -3.34 3.01
C ILE A 62 10.06 -4.60 3.30
N LEU A 63 10.09 -5.55 2.38
CA LEU A 63 9.49 -6.86 2.56
C LEU A 63 10.54 -7.83 3.12
N ASP A 64 10.25 -8.39 4.28
CA ASP A 64 10.95 -9.53 4.85
C ASP A 64 10.33 -10.79 4.23
N GLU A 65 10.92 -11.28 3.14
CA GLU A 65 10.39 -12.40 2.36
C GLU A 65 10.33 -13.71 3.16
N GLU A 66 11.22 -13.89 4.15
CA GLU A 66 11.25 -15.09 4.98
C GLU A 66 10.04 -15.17 5.91
N ASN A 67 9.58 -14.02 6.41
CA ASN A 67 8.53 -13.95 7.43
C ASN A 67 7.20 -13.37 6.90
N GLY A 68 7.17 -12.84 5.68
CA GLY A 68 6.00 -12.17 5.11
C GLY A 68 5.65 -10.86 5.84
N VAL A 69 6.67 -10.18 6.38
CA VAL A 69 6.50 -8.98 7.21
C VAL A 69 6.89 -7.74 6.42
N ILE A 70 6.05 -6.71 6.47
CA ILE A 70 6.32 -5.38 5.94
C ILE A 70 6.91 -4.52 7.06
N LYS A 71 8.07 -3.94 6.79
CA LYS A 71 8.76 -2.99 7.67
C LYS A 71 8.78 -1.61 7.04
N HIS A 72 8.64 -0.56 7.84
CA HIS A 72 8.90 0.80 7.37
C HIS A 72 10.41 0.99 7.16
N ALA A 73 10.80 1.58 6.04
CA ALA A 73 12.21 1.85 5.70
C ALA A 73 12.81 3.07 6.43
#